data_AF-A0A4R8DDR0-F1
#
_entry.id   AF-A0A4R8DDR0-F1
#
_cell.length_a   1.000
_cell.length_b   1.000
_cell.length_c   1.000
_cell.angle_alpha   90.00
_cell.angle_beta   90.00
_cell.angle_gamma   90.00
#
_symmetry.space_group_name_H-M   'P 1'
#
loop_
_entity.id
_entity.type
_entity.pdbx_description
1 polymer ?
#
loop_
_entity_poly.entity_id
_entity_poly.type
_entity_poly.pdbx_seq_one_letter_code
_entity_poly.pdbx_strand_id
1 'polypeptide(L)' 'MDTFTAELHQRITSAREQLHAAQDTGDLDAERIYSGELDSLLRQALENGITVPPEGTGQHA' A
#
# COMPACT_ATOMS: atom_id res chain seq x y z
N MET A 1 -3.49 -12.86 -16.12
CA MET A 1 -4.07 -12.21 -14.92
C MET A 1 -3.00 -11.83 -13.90
N ASP A 2 -1.75 -12.26 -14.10
CA ASP A 2 -0.60 -11.90 -13.25
C ASP A 2 -0.18 -10.43 -13.31
N THR A 3 -0.28 -9.77 -14.47
CA THR A 3 0.16 -8.38 -14.60
C THR A 3 -0.64 -7.41 -13.73
N PHE A 4 -1.96 -7.55 -13.69
CA PHE A 4 -2.82 -6.74 -12.81
C PHE A 4 -2.49 -6.95 -11.33
N THR A 5 -2.29 -8.22 -10.93
CA THR A 5 -1.95 -8.57 -9.55
C THR A 5 -0.59 -8.00 -9.14
N ALA A 6 0.41 -8.10 -10.03
CA ALA A 6 1.75 -7.55 -9.81
C ALA A 6 1.74 -6.02 -9.71
N GLU A 7 1.00 -5.34 -10.59
CA GLU A 7 0.83 -3.89 -10.53
C GLU A 7 0.11 -3.44 -9.25
N LEU A 8 -0.92 -4.17 -8.83
CA LEU A 8 -1.64 -3.86 -7.60
C LEU A 8 -0.75 -4.02 -6.37
N HIS A 9 0.05 -5.09 -6.30
CA HIS A 9 1.04 -5.27 -5.22
C HIS A 9 2.09 -4.16 -5.21
N GLN A 10 2.57 -3.74 -6.37
CA GLN A 10 3.54 -2.65 -6.46
C GLN A 10 2.92 -1.34 -5.95
N ARG A 11 1.70 -1.00 -6.38
CA ARG A 11 1.01 0.21 -5.91
C ARG A 11 0.76 0.19 -4.41
N ILE A 12 0.34 -0.94 -3.85
CA ILE A 12 0.16 -1.09 -2.40
C ILE A 12 1.48 -0.87 -1.67
N THR A 13 2.58 -1.44 -2.17
CA THR A 13 3.91 -1.28 -1.58
C THR A 13 4.34 0.19 -1.61
N SER A 14 4.19 0.87 -2.75
CA SER A 14 4.53 2.28 -2.87
C SER A 14 3.63 3.20 -2.02
N ALA A 15 2.34 2.88 -1.86
CA ALA A 15 1.44 3.65 -1.00
C ALA A 15 1.84 3.53 0.48
N ARG A 16 2.28 2.34 0.91
CA ARG A 16 2.81 2.09 2.25
C ARG A 16 4.10 2.87 2.52
N GLU A 17 5.05 2.83 1.58
CA GLU A 17 6.30 3.58 1.68
C GLU A 17 6.06 5.10 1.76
N GLN A 18 5.14 5.62 0.94
CA GLN A 18 4.77 7.04 0.97
C GLN A 18 4.05 7.44 2.26
N LEU A 19 3.16 6.59 2.76
CA LEU A 19 2.50 6.79 4.06
C LEU A 19 3.53 6.84 5.19
N HIS A 20 4.49 5.92 5.19
CA HIS A 20 5.56 5.87 6.19
C HIS A 20 6.45 7.12 6.12
N ALA A 21 6.80 7.58 4.91
CA ALA A 21 7.56 8.81 4.72
C ALA A 21 6.78 10.06 5.18
N ALA A 22 5.48 10.12 4.92
CA ALA A 22 4.62 11.20 5.40
C ALA A 22 4.55 11.21 6.94
N GLN A 23 4.48 10.04 7.57
CA GLN A 23 4.50 9.90 9.03
C GLN A 23 5.85 10.32 9.64
N ASP A 24 6.97 9.91 9.01
CA ASP A 24 8.32 10.28 9.46
C ASP A 24 8.57 11.80 9.37
N THR A 25 8.07 12.42 8.31
CA THR A 25 8.20 13.88 8.10
C THR A 25 7.17 14.71 8.86
N GLY A 26 6.13 14.07 9.43
CA GLY A 26 5.03 14.75 10.11
C GLY A 26 4.06 15.48 9.17
N ASP A 27 4.02 15.11 7.89
CA ASP A 27 3.10 15.67 6.90
C ASP A 27 1.71 15.00 7.04
N LEU A 28 0.86 15.61 7.87
CA LEU A 28 -0.48 15.10 8.18
C LEU A 28 -1.44 15.11 6.98
N ASP A 29 -1.27 16.05 6.05
CA ASP A 29 -2.11 16.10 4.85
C ASP A 29 -1.72 14.96 3.90
N ALA A 30 -0.42 14.74 3.70
CA ALA A 30 0.08 13.60 2.93
C ALA A 30 -0.29 12.27 3.58
N GLU A 31 -0.18 12.14 4.90
CA GLU A 31 -0.60 10.95 5.65
C GLU A 31 -2.08 10.61 5.40
N ARG A 32 -2.96 11.61 5.47
CA ARG A 32 -4.40 11.42 5.19
C ARG A 32 -4.65 10.98 3.74
N ILE A 33 -3.90 11.53 2.78
CA ILE A 33 -4.04 11.17 1.37
C ILE A 33 -3.58 9.71 1.14
N TYR A 34 -2.37 9.37 1.58
CA TYR A 34 -1.80 8.04 1.36
C TYR A 34 -2.52 6.94 2.13
N SER A 35 -3.04 7.22 3.32
CA SER A 35 -3.88 6.26 4.06
C SER A 35 -5.19 5.97 3.33
N GLY A 36 -5.83 6.98 2.74
CA GLY A 36 -7.04 6.79 1.93
C GLY A 36 -6.78 6.04 0.61
N GLU A 37 -5.66 6.31 -0.04
CA GLU A 37 -5.23 5.58 -1.23
C GLU A 37 -4.94 4.11 -0.90
N LEU A 38 -4.22 3.85 0.19
CA LEU A 38 -3.91 2.50 0.64
C LEU A 38 -5.18 1.71 0.98
N ASP A 39 -6.17 2.29 1.67
CA ASP A 39 -7.46 1.62 1.94
C ASP A 39 -8.17 1.23 0.64
N SER A 40 -8.16 2.14 -0.35
CA SER A 40 -8.81 1.91 -1.64
C SER A 40 -8.14 0.76 -2.41
N LEU A 41 -6.80 0.69 -2.40
CA LEU A 41 -6.04 -0.38 -3.04
C LEU A 41 -6.23 -1.73 -2.34
N LEU A 42 -6.25 -1.75 -1.00
CA LEU A 42 -6.51 -2.95 -0.21
C LEU A 42 -7.93 -3.48 -0.45
N ARG A 43 -8.92 -2.58 -0.53
CA ARG A 43 -10.29 -2.96 -0.88
C ARG A 43 -10.37 -3.56 -2.28
N GLN A 44 -9.71 -2.95 -3.26
CA GLN A 44 -9.64 -3.48 -4.61
C GLN A 44 -9.01 -4.88 -4.64
N ALA A 45 -7.96 -5.11 -3.86
CA ALA A 45 -7.34 -6.42 -3.76
C ALA A 45 -8.31 -7.47 -3.19
N LEU A 46 -9.03 -7.12 -2.12
CA LEU A 46 -10.04 -7.97 -1.51
C LEU A 46 -11.17 -8.33 -2.49
N GLU A 47 -11.69 -7.34 -3.22
CA GLU A 47 -12.76 -7.52 -4.21
C GLU A 47 -12.34 -8.46 -5.35
N ASN A 48 -11.06 -8.50 -5.69
CA ASN A 48 -10.50 -9.37 -6.72
C ASN A 48 -9.93 -10.69 -6.18
N GLY A 49 -10.07 -10.96 -4.87
CA GLY A 49 -9.53 -12.17 -4.23
C GLY A 49 -8.00 -12.24 -4.19
N ILE A 50 -7.33 -11.09 -4.29
CA ILE A 50 -5.86 -10.98 -4.29
C ILE A 50 -5.38 -10.93 -2.83
N THR A 51 -4.45 -11.82 -2.49
CA THR A 51 -3.84 -11.85 -1.16
C THR A 51 -2.70 -10.84 -1.09
N VAL A 52 -2.90 -9.79 -0.28
CA VAL A 52 -1.89 -8.76 -0.03
C VAL A 52 -1.11 -9.12 1.24
N PRO A 53 0.22 -9.19 1.19
CA PRO A 53 1.02 -9.40 2.39
C PRO A 53 0.88 -8.22 3.38
N PRO A 54 0.86 -8.47 4.70
CA PRO A 54 0.85 -7.40 5.70
C PRO A 54 2.14 -6.56 5.64
N GLU A 55 2.07 -5.30 6.09
CA GLU A 55 3.28 -4.48 6.28
C GLU A 55 4.20 -5.17 7.29
N GLY A 56 5.34 -5.67 6.81
CA GLY A 56 6.35 -6.32 7.66
C GLY A 56 6.84 -7.69 7.21
N THR A 57 6.35 -8.27 6.10
CA THR A 57 6.92 -9.51 5.53
C THR A 57 7.96 -9.29 4.43
N GLY A 58 8.27 -8.03 4.10
CA GLY A 58 9.48 -7.66 3.37
C GLY A 58 10.66 -7.61 4.33
N GLN A 59 11.49 -8.65 4.30
CA GLN A 59 12.68 -8.82 5.14
C GLN A 59 13.54 -7.55 5.20
N HIS A 60 13.64 -6.96 6.39
CA HIS A 60 14.93 -6.45 6.86
C HIS A 60 15.84 -7.66 7.01
N ALA A 61 16.73 -7.89 6.06
CA ALA A 61 17.87 -8.81 6.17
C ALA A 61 19.10 -8.17 5.55
#